data_AF-A0A956WTC1-F1
#
_entry.id   AF-A0A956WTC1-F1
#
_cell.length_a   1.000
_cell.length_b   1.000
_cell.length_c   1.000
_cell.angle_alpha   90.00
_cell.angle_beta   90.00
_cell.angle_gamma   90.00
#
_symmetry.space_group_name_H-M   'P 1'
#
loop_
_entity.id
_entity.type
_entity.pdbx_description
1 polymer ?
#
loop_
_entity_poly.entity_id
_entity_poly.type
_entity_poly.pdbx_seq_one_letter_code
_entity_poly.pdbx_strand_id
1 'polypeptide(L)' 'MNHEIAAMNKQDNWQTKVLITGGAIGAVLGLMTSWLLIRTARETRGGPPAISTGDAIKVGITTIGLVRAIAALGDRP' A
#
# COMPACT_ATOMS: atom_id res chain seq x y z
N MET A 1 -10.52 -27.20 -34.42
CA MET A 1 -11.26 -26.88 -33.19
C MET A 1 -10.43 -26.98 -31.90
N ASN A 2 -9.09 -26.96 -31.93
CA ASN A 2 -8.26 -27.01 -30.71
C ASN A 2 -7.24 -25.84 -30.59
N HIS A 3 -7.22 -24.91 -31.54
CA HIS A 3 -6.28 -23.78 -31.54
C HIS A 3 -6.90 -22.44 -31.08
N GLU A 4 -8.21 -22.39 -30.83
CA GLU A 4 -8.92 -21.19 -30.34
C GLU A 4 -8.89 -21.02 -28.81
N ILE A 5 -8.61 -22.09 -28.05
CA ILE A 5 -8.56 -22.02 -26.57
C ILE A 5 -7.29 -21.34 -26.06
N ALA A 6 -6.23 -21.24 -26.89
CA ALA A 6 -4.96 -20.59 -26.52
C ALA A 6 -4.99 -19.05 -26.67
N ALA A 7 -6.07 -18.49 -27.22
CA ALA A 7 -6.33 -17.06 -27.22
C ALA A 7 -7.19 -16.63 -26.01
N MET A 8 -7.17 -17.40 -24.91
CA MET A 8 -7.78 -17.00 -23.65
C MET A 8 -7.07 -15.77 -23.09
N ASN A 9 -7.64 -14.60 -23.39
CA ASN A 9 -7.50 -13.36 -22.65
C ASN A 9 -6.06 -12.82 -22.52
N LYS A 10 -5.44 -12.48 -23.65
CA LYS A 10 -4.38 -11.46 -23.69
C LYS A 10 -4.97 -10.08 -24.02
N GLN A 11 -6.12 -9.72 -23.42
CA GLN A 11 -6.37 -8.30 -23.22
C GLN A 11 -5.37 -7.85 -22.17
N ASP A 12 -4.49 -6.91 -22.51
CA ASP A 12 -3.51 -6.36 -21.58
C ASP A 12 -4.24 -5.83 -20.35
N ASN A 13 -4.28 -6.65 -19.30
CA ASN A 13 -5.00 -6.36 -18.08
C ASN A 13 -4.13 -5.47 -17.18
N TRP A 14 -3.59 -4.40 -17.77
CA TRP A 14 -2.61 -3.51 -17.14
C TRP A 14 -3.20 -2.87 -15.88
N GLN A 15 -4.51 -2.60 -15.87
CA GLN A 15 -5.25 -2.10 -14.71
C GLN A 15 -5.22 -3.10 -13.56
N THR A 16 -5.63 -4.35 -13.79
CA THR A 16 -5.56 -5.40 -12.76
C THR A 16 -4.12 -5.70 -12.35
N LYS A 17 -3.17 -5.70 -13.30
CA LYS A 17 -1.75 -5.90 -13.00
C LYS A 17 -1.21 -4.81 -12.08
N VAL A 18 -1.52 -3.54 -12.34
CA VAL A 18 -1.14 -2.41 -11.48
C VAL A 18 -1.81 -2.54 -10.11
N LEU A 19 -3.10 -2.87 -10.06
CA LEU A 19 -3.83 -3.01 -8.80
C LEU A 19 -3.27 -4.13 -7.92
N ILE A 20 -3.02 -5.31 -8.50
CA ILE A 20 -2.45 -6.45 -7.78
C ILE A 20 -1.01 -6.15 -7.36
N THR A 21 -0.19 -5.62 -8.25
CA THR A 21 1.23 -5.34 -7.95
C THR A 21 1.35 -4.24 -6.89
N GLY A 22 0.62 -3.14 -7.04
CA GLY A 22 0.59 -2.04 -6.08
C GLY A 22 0.01 -2.45 -4.73
N GLY A 23 -1.08 -3.23 -4.74
CA GLY A 23 -1.67 -3.78 -3.51
C GLY A 23 -0.73 -4.72 -2.76
N ALA A 24 -0.04 -5.61 -3.47
CA ALA A 24 0.95 -6.50 -2.88
C ALA A 24 2.13 -5.72 -2.26
N ILE A 25 2.67 -4.73 -2.97
CA ILE A 25 3.73 -3.87 -2.45
C ILE A 25 3.26 -3.11 -1.21
N GLY A 26 2.07 -2.50 -1.26
CA GLY A 26 1.50 -1.77 -0.13
C GLY A 26 1.29 -2.66 1.10
N ALA A 27 0.83 -3.89 0.90
CA ALA A 27 0.68 -4.87 1.98
C ALA A 27 2.02 -5.22 2.61
N VAL A 28 3.05 -5.49 1.80
CA VAL A 28 4.42 -5.78 2.31
C VAL A 28 4.96 -4.60 3.11
N LEU A 29 4.85 -3.37 2.60
CA LEU A 29 5.29 -2.17 3.31
C LEU A 29 4.52 -1.95 4.62
N GLY A 30 3.21 -2.21 4.63
CA GLY A 30 2.39 -2.12 5.84
C GLY A 30 2.82 -3.12 6.92
N LEU A 31 3.12 -4.36 6.53
CA LEU A 31 3.65 -5.38 7.43
C LEU A 31 5.04 -5.01 7.95
N MET A 32 5.94 -4.54 7.08
CA MET A 32 7.28 -4.10 7.47
C MET A 32 7.22 -2.92 8.46
N THR A 33 6.35 -1.95 8.21
CA THR A 33 6.17 -0.78 9.09
C THR A 33 5.67 -1.21 10.47
N SER A 34 4.70 -2.13 10.51
CA SER A 34 4.18 -2.68 11.77
C SER A 34 5.25 -3.46 12.53
N TRP A 35 6.04 -4.26 11.83
CA TRP A 35 7.15 -5.00 12.43
C TRP A 35 8.22 -4.08 13.00
N LEU A 36 8.59 -3.03 12.26
CA LEU A 36 9.55 -2.02 12.72
C LEU A 36 9.03 -1.29 13.96
N LEU A 37 7.75 -0.89 13.98
CA LEU A 37 7.13 -0.25 15.14
C LEU A 37 7.25 -1.13 16.38
N ILE A 38 6.96 -2.42 16.25
CA ILE A 38 7.07 -3.40 17.34
C ILE A 38 8.53 -3.53 17.79
N ARG A 39 9.47 -3.63 16.85
CA ARG A 39 10.90 -3.75 17.16
C ARG A 39 11.40 -2.54 17.93
N THR A 40 11.13 -1.35 17.41
CA THR A 40 11.51 -0.07 18.02
C THR A 40 10.87 0.10 19.39
N ALA A 41 9.60 -0.26 19.55
CA ALA A 41 8.90 -0.16 20.84
C ALA A 41 9.55 -1.05 21.91
N ARG A 42 9.95 -2.28 21.54
CA ARG A 42 10.67 -3.18 22.45
C ARG A 42 12.06 -2.66 22.81
N GLU A 43 12.84 -2.23 21.82
CA GLU A 43 14.24 -1.80 22.04
C GLU A 43 14.34 -0.47 22.80
N THR A 44 13.44 0.48 22.50
CA THR A 44 13.57 1.86 22.99
C THR A 44 12.77 2.10 24.26
N ARG A 45 11.60 1.45 24.40
CA ARG A 45 10.63 1.74 25.48
C ARG A 45 10.30 0.55 26.36
N GLY A 46 10.74 -0.66 26.00
CA GLY A 46 10.50 -1.88 26.81
C GLY A 46 9.02 -2.28 26.95
N GLY A 47 8.12 -1.76 26.11
CA GLY A 47 6.68 -1.93 26.26
C GLY A 47 5.86 -1.48 25.04
N PRO A 48 4.52 -1.55 25.11
CA PRO A 48 3.64 -1.15 24.01
C PRO A 48 3.92 0.30 23.57
N PRO A 49 3.92 0.59 22.25
CA PRO A 49 4.11 1.95 21.79
C PRO A 49 2.97 2.84 22.29
N ALA A 50 3.30 3.85 23.09
CA ALA A 50 2.36 4.92 23.43
C ALA A 50 2.11 5.77 22.18
N ILE A 51 1.00 5.49 21.48
CA ILE A 51 0.51 6.29 20.36
C ILE A 51 -0.58 7.20 20.90
N SER A 52 -0.36 8.52 20.81
CA SER A 52 -1.40 9.49 21.15
C SER A 52 -2.44 9.56 20.05
N THR A 53 -3.69 9.92 20.39
CA THR A 53 -4.74 10.21 19.41
C THR A 53 -4.28 11.25 18.38
N GLY A 54 -3.49 12.24 18.81
CA GLY A 54 -2.93 13.25 17.91
C GLY A 54 -1.95 12.68 16.88
N ASP A 55 -1.15 11.68 17.25
CA ASP A 55 -0.22 11.02 16.34
C ASP A 55 -0.99 10.19 15.29
N ALA A 56 -2.02 9.47 15.73
CA ALA A 56 -2.89 8.70 14.84
C ALA A 56 -3.59 9.60 13.80
N ILE A 57 -4.11 10.75 14.23
CA ILE A 57 -4.73 11.74 13.33
C ILE A 57 -3.70 12.28 12.33
N LYS A 58 -2.50 12.66 12.80
CA LYS A 58 -1.44 13.19 11.92
C LYS A 58 -1.02 12.17 10.86
N VAL A 59 -0.86 10.91 11.25
CA VAL A 59 -0.57 9.82 10.31
C VAL A 59 -1.72 9.66 9.31
N GLY A 60 -2.97 9.66 9.76
CA GLY A 60 -4.14 9.57 8.88
C GLY A 60 -4.20 10.69 7.85
N ILE A 61 -4.01 11.95 8.26
CA ILE A 61 -3.98 13.12 7.37
C ILE A 61 -2.83 13.00 6.35
N THR A 62 -1.65 12.54 6.80
CA THR A 62 -0.50 12.33 5.92
C THR A 62 -0.81 11.30 4.83
N THR A 63 -1.46 10.20 5.19
CA THR A 63 -1.90 9.16 4.24
C THR A 63 -2.91 9.70 3.23
N ILE A 64 -3.88 10.51 3.67
CA ILE A 64 -4.84 11.19 2.76
C ILE A 64 -4.09 12.11 1.78
N GLY A 65 -3.11 12.86 2.29
CA GLY A 65 -2.26 13.73 1.46
C GLY A 65 -1.50 12.95 0.38
N LEU A 66 -0.98 11.77 0.71
CA LEU A 66 -0.32 10.87 -0.24
C LEU A 66 -1.29 10.37 -1.32
N VAL A 67 -2.48 9.90 -0.93
CA VAL A 67 -3.52 9.45 -1.88
C VAL A 67 -3.87 10.57 -2.85
N ARG A 68 -4.06 11.80 -2.33
CA ARG A 68 -4.35 12.98 -3.15
C ARG A 68 -3.21 13.29 -4.12
N ALA A 69 -1.95 13.20 -3.67
CA ALA A 69 -0.79 13.46 -4.52
C ALA A 69 -0.72 12.46 -5.68
N ILE A 70 -0.96 11.17 -5.42
CA ILE A 70 -1.00 10.14 -6.46
C ILE A 70 -2.16 10.38 -7.44
N ALA A 71 -3.34 10.74 -6.95
CA ALA A 71 -4.48 11.07 -7.81
C ALA A 71 -4.15 12.25 -8.75
N ALA A 72 -3.48 13.28 -8.24
CA ALA A 72 -3.06 14.44 -9.02
C ALA A 72 -2.01 14.11 -10.11
N LEU A 73 -1.29 12.98 -10.02
CA LEU A 73 -0.40 12.54 -11.11
C LEU A 73 -1.21 12.06 -12.33
N GLY A 74 -2.41 11.50 -12.11
CA GLY A 74 -3.29 11.03 -13.18
C GLY A 74 -4.10 12.15 -13.85
N ASP A 75 -4.15 13.33 -13.24
CA ASP A 75 -4.90 14.51 -13.71
C ASP A 75 -4.08 15.41 -14.65
N ARG A 76 -2.89 14.96 -15.06
CA ARG A 76 -2.00 15.69 -15.98
C ARG A 76 -2.47 15.47 -17.42
N PRO A 77 -2.65 16.54 -18.22
CA PRO A 77 -3.15 16.45 -19.60
C PRO A 77 -2.19 15.74 -20.55
#